data_AF-A0A537F305-F1
#
_entry.id   AF-A0A537F305-F1
#
_cell.length_a   1.000
_cell.length_b   1.000
_cell.length_c   1.000
_cell.angle_alpha   90.00
_cell.angle_beta   90.00
_cell.angle_gamma   90.00
#
_symmetry.space_group_name_H-M   'P 1'
#
loop_
_entity.id
_entity.type
_entity.pdbx_description
1 polymer ?
#
loop_
_entity_poly.entity_id
_entity_poly.type
_entity_poly.pdbx_seq_one_letter_code
_entity_poly.pdbx_strand_id
1 'polypeptide(L)'
;MDFKEASFIQGKLIRIAKKKMEILVDDEETGEPAVATVRLADDVTVDLDAVGEEVKAVIADGKVARITVLAPNSATRPGKVSS
;
A
#
# COMPACT_ATOMS: atom_id res chain seq x y z
N MET A 1 -12.59 -14.29 21.96
CA MET A 1 -12.26 -14.48 20.54
C MET A 1 -11.58 -13.20 20.09
N ASP A 2 -10.28 -13.12 20.29
CA ASP A 2 -9.48 -11.96 19.91
C ASP A 2 -9.26 -12.02 18.40
N PHE A 3 -10.24 -11.50 17.65
CA PHE A 3 -10.05 -11.19 16.24
C PHE A 3 -8.89 -10.18 16.20
N LYS A 4 -7.67 -10.67 15.95
CA LYS A 4 -6.59 -9.84 15.43
C LYS A 4 -7.07 -9.35 14.07
N GLU A 5 -7.83 -8.25 14.06
CA GLU A 5 -8.18 -7.55 12.84
C GLU A 5 -6.86 -7.14 12.17
N ALA A 6 -6.45 -7.94 11.20
CA ALA A 6 -5.46 -7.51 10.24
C ALA A 6 -6.15 -6.46 9.38
N SER A 7 -6.02 -5.19 9.77
CA SER A 7 -6.51 -4.08 8.97
C SER A 7 -5.72 -4.02 7.68
N PHE A 8 -6.39 -3.86 6.55
CA PHE A 8 -5.73 -3.57 5.29
C PHE A 8 -6.23 -2.23 4.79
N ILE A 9 -5.33 -1.51 4.13
CA ILE A 9 -5.61 -0.23 3.50
C ILE A 9 -5.42 -0.42 2.01
N GLN A 10 -6.41 -0.04 1.23
CA GLN A 10 -6.33 -0.02 -0.22
C GLN A 10 -6.48 1.43 -0.68
N GLY A 11 -5.60 1.86 -1.58
CA GLY A 11 -5.64 3.21 -2.10
C GLY A 11 -4.47 3.51 -3.01
N LYS A 12 -4.37 4.75 -3.45
CA LYS A 12 -3.30 5.20 -4.34
C LYS A 12 -2.07 5.58 -3.53
N LEU A 13 -0.94 4.93 -3.77
CA LEU A 13 0.31 5.33 -3.13
C LEU A 13 0.75 6.67 -3.71
N ILE A 14 0.79 7.72 -2.90
CA ILE A 14 1.15 9.06 -3.37
C ILE A 14 2.58 9.44 -3.01
N ARG A 15 3.16 8.84 -1.96
CA ARG A 15 4.53 9.12 -1.54
C ARG A 15 5.11 8.04 -0.62
N ILE A 16 6.42 7.85 -0.70
CA ILE A 16 7.20 7.05 0.25
C ILE A 16 8.35 7.91 0.79
N ALA A 17 8.53 7.96 2.11
CA ALA A 17 9.62 8.68 2.75
C ALA A 17 10.10 7.97 4.01
N LYS A 18 11.40 7.65 4.10
CA LYS A 18 12.07 7.11 5.32
C LYS A 18 11.24 6.03 6.05
N LYS A 19 10.85 4.95 5.36
CA LYS A 19 10.00 3.85 5.88
C LYS A 19 8.57 4.25 6.24
N LYS A 20 8.07 5.39 5.76
CA LYS A 20 6.67 5.78 5.83
C LYS A 20 6.09 5.84 4.43
N MET A 21 4.81 5.53 4.32
CA MET A 21 4.07 5.60 3.07
C MET A 21 2.81 6.41 3.28
N GLU A 22 2.51 7.27 2.31
CA GLU A 22 1.30 8.07 2.25
C GLU A 22 0.42 7.46 1.17
N ILE A 23 -0.72 6.90 1.58
CA ILE A 23 -1.67 6.25 0.71
C ILE A 23 -2.93 7.11 0.71
N LEU A 24 -3.34 7.58 -0.47
CA LEU A 24 -4.61 8.24 -0.66
C LEU A 24 -5.70 7.18 -0.66
N VAL A 25 -6.54 7.20 0.37
CA VAL A 25 -7.68 6.30 0.56
C VAL A 25 -8.95 7.09 0.36
N ASP A 26 -9.98 6.43 -0.15
CA ASP A 26 -11.31 7.02 -0.17
C ASP A 26 -11.95 6.74 1.19
N ASP A 27 -12.26 7.79 1.94
CA ASP A 27 -12.87 7.64 3.25
C ASP A 27 -14.39 7.61 3.07
N GLU A 28 -14.99 6.42 3.13
CA GLU A 28 -16.44 6.24 2.94
C GLU A 28 -17.27 6.95 4.04
N GLU A 29 -16.68 7.29 5.18
CA GLU A 29 -17.37 7.96 6.29
C GLU A 29 -17.53 9.47 6.03
N THR A 30 -16.51 10.11 5.45
CA THR A 30 -16.51 11.54 5.12
C THR A 30 -16.86 11.82 3.65
N GLY A 31 -16.72 10.83 2.77
CA GLY A 31 -16.87 10.97 1.33
C GLY A 31 -15.74 11.78 0.68
N GLU A 32 -14.65 12.03 1.41
CA GLU A 32 -13.50 12.79 0.94
C GLU A 32 -12.25 11.89 0.87
N PRO A 33 -11.35 12.14 -0.09
CA PRO A 33 -10.10 11.40 -0.16
C PRO A 33 -9.21 11.77 1.04
N ALA A 34 -8.91 10.79 1.89
CA ALA A 34 -8.04 10.92 3.05
C ALA A 34 -6.63 10.40 2.77
N VAL A 35 -5.61 10.99 3.41
CA VAL A 35 -4.23 10.51 3.30
C VAL A 35 -3.88 9.66 4.52
N ALA A 36 -3.83 8.35 4.33
CA ALA A 36 -3.37 7.40 5.34
C ALA A 36 -1.84 7.37 5.37
N THR A 37 -1.23 7.83 6.46
CA THR A 37 0.22 7.71 6.68
C THR A 37 0.52 6.45 7.48
N VAL A 38 1.20 5.48 6.87
CA VAL A 38 1.54 4.20 7.50
C VAL A 38 3.04 3.97 7.59
N ARG A 39 3.48 3.21 8.61
CA ARG A 39 4.88 2.81 8.79
C ARG A 39 5.12 1.43 8.21
N LEU A 40 6.16 1.31 7.41
CA LEU A 40 6.68 0.04 6.92
C LEU A 40 7.36 -0.74 8.04
N ALA A 41 7.12 -2.04 8.11
CA ALA A 41 7.95 -2.93 8.93
C ALA A 41 9.38 -2.99 8.36
N ASP A 42 10.34 -3.29 9.22
CA ASP A 42 11.77 -3.26 8.85
C ASP A 42 12.14 -4.26 7.74
N ASP A 43 11.37 -5.33 7.61
CA ASP A 43 11.54 -6.39 6.62
C ASP A 43 10.81 -6.10 5.29
N VAL A 44 9.96 -5.07 5.24
CA VAL A 44 9.17 -4.74 4.05
C VAL A 44 9.89 -3.69 3.22
N THR A 45 10.22 -4.06 1.99
CA THR A 45 10.74 -3.15 0.97
C THR A 45 9.62 -2.80 -0.01
N VAL A 46 9.58 -1.54 -0.42
CA VAL A 46 8.66 -1.03 -1.43
C VAL A 46 9.47 -0.23 -2.44
N ASP A 47 9.27 -0.52 -3.72
CA ASP A 47 9.86 0.21 -4.81
C ASP A 47 9.24 1.61 -4.93
N LEU A 48 10.08 2.59 -5.24
CA LEU A 48 9.62 3.97 -5.50
C LEU A 48 8.77 4.04 -6.78
N ASP A 49 8.93 3.09 -7.69
CA ASP A 49 8.09 2.95 -8.89
C ASP A 49 6.62 2.61 -8.57
N ALA A 50 6.34 2.13 -7.35
CA ALA A 50 4.96 1.94 -6.91
C ALA A 50 4.25 3.27 -6.59
N VAL A 51 4.97 4.39 -6.52
CA VAL A 51 4.37 5.72 -6.29
C VAL A 51 3.57 6.13 -7.51
N GLY A 52 2.31 6.48 -7.29
CA GLY A 52 1.31 6.75 -8.32
C GLY A 52 0.40 5.56 -8.60
N GLU A 53 0.71 4.38 -8.06
CA GLU A 53 0.00 3.14 -8.33
C GLU A 53 -1.02 2.83 -7.24
N GLU A 54 -2.03 2.04 -7.58
CA GLU A 54 -2.99 1.54 -6.61
C GLU A 54 -2.38 0.36 -5.84
N VAL A 55 -2.30 0.48 -4.53
CA VAL A 55 -1.65 -0.50 -3.64
C VAL A 55 -2.59 -0.96 -2.54
N LYS A 56 -2.41 -2.21 -2.13
CA LYS A 56 -3.01 -2.79 -0.93
C LYS A 56 -1.92 -3.03 0.10
N ALA A 57 -1.97 -2.25 1.18
CA ALA A 57 -1.09 -2.38 2.34
C ALA A 57 -1.81 -3.19 3.44
N VAL A 58 -1.23 -4.32 3.83
CA VAL A 58 -1.69 -5.13 4.96
C VAL A 58 -0.97 -4.66 6.21
N ILE A 59 -1.72 -4.23 7.21
CA ILE A 59 -1.22 -3.78 8.50
C ILE A 59 -1.37 -4.93 9.50
N ALA A 60 -0.25 -5.31 10.11
CA ALA A 60 -0.23 -6.24 11.23
C ALA A 60 0.61 -5.60 12.34
N ASP A 61 0.13 -5.69 13.58
CA ASP A 61 0.85 -5.14 14.75
C ASP A 61 1.12 -3.61 14.63
N GLY A 62 0.23 -2.87 13.97
CA GLY A 62 0.37 -1.43 13.75
C GLY A 62 1.43 -1.03 12.71
N LYS A 63 2.01 -1.99 11.97
CA LYS A 63 2.96 -1.75 10.87
C LYS A 63 2.51 -2.44 9.60
N VAL A 64 2.92 -1.90 8.46
CA VAL A 64 2.72 -2.57 7.18
C VAL A 64 3.60 -3.81 7.13
N ALA A 65 2.97 -4.98 7.13
CA ALA A 65 3.62 -6.27 7.03
C ALA A 65 3.74 -6.75 5.57
N ARG A 66 2.87 -6.27 4.68
CA ARG A 66 2.93 -6.61 3.26
C ARG A 66 2.29 -5.52 2.41
N ILE A 67 2.91 -5.22 1.27
CA ILE A 67 2.31 -4.38 0.23
C ILE A 67 2.19 -5.15 -1.07
N THR A 68 1.06 -4.97 -1.73
CA THR A 68 0.78 -5.55 -3.05
C THR A 68 0.29 -4.44 -3.96
N VAL A 69 0.96 -4.21 -5.09
CA VAL A 69 0.48 -3.29 -6.13
C VAL A 69 -0.65 -3.99 -6.88
N LEU A 70 -1.85 -3.40 -6.85
CA LEU A 70 -3.07 -3.97 -7.46
C LEU A 70 -3.17 -3.63 -8.93
N ALA A 71 -2.86 -2.39 -9.29
CA ALA A 71 -2.82 -1.90 -10.66
C ALA A 71 -1.40 -1.47 -10.99
N PRO A 72 -0.45 -2.42 -11.20
CA PRO A 72 0.82 -2.07 -11.79
C PRO A 72 0.52 -1.60 -13.21
N ASN A 73 0.65 -0.30 -13.44
CA ASN A 73 0.74 0.32 -14.73
C ASN A 73 1.64 -0.57 -15.58
N SER A 74 1.06 -1.15 -16.62
CA SER A 74 1.72 -2.16 -17.47
C SER A 74 2.91 -1.59 -18.26
N ALA A 75 3.32 -0.36 -17.98
CA ALA A 75 4.43 0.34 -18.60
C ALA A 75 5.83 -0.13 -18.12
N THR A 76 5.95 -0.85 -16.99
CA THR A 76 7.27 -1.15 -16.40
C THR A 76 7.50 -2.61 -15.96
N ARG A 77 6.84 -3.61 -16.57
CA ARG A 77 7.33 -5.00 -16.47
C ARG A 77 8.12 -5.44 -17.71
N PRO A 78 9.47 -5.44 -17.69
CA PRO A 78 10.20 -6.45 -18.41
C PRO A 78 10.11 -7.75 -17.60
N GLY A 79 9.20 -8.65 -17.97
CA GLY A 79 9.22 -10.01 -17.45
C GLY A 79 7.94 -10.46 -16.75
N LYS A 80 6.90 -10.73 -17.52
CA LYS A 80 6.14 -11.96 -17.32
C LYS A 80 5.62 -12.46 -18.67
N VAL A 81 6.53 -13.01 -19.47
CA VAL A 81 6.14 -14.04 -20.43
C VAL A 81 5.75 -15.24 -19.58
N SER A 82 4.46 -15.51 -19.48
CA SER A 82 3.99 -16.84 -19.10
C SER A 82 3.52 -17.52 -20.38
N SER A 83 4.31 -18.54 -20.71
CA SER A 83 4.19 -19.58 -21.72
C SER A 83 2.79 -20.11 -21.98
#